data_AF-A0A5C6LQ54-F1
#
_entry.id   AF-A0A5C6LQ54-F1
#
_cell.length_a   1.000
_cell.length_b   1.000
_cell.length_c   1.000
_cell.angle_alpha   90.00
_cell.angle_beta   90.00
_cell.angle_gamma   90.00
#
_symmetry.space_group_name_H-M   'P 1'
#
loop_
_entity.id
_entity.type
_entity.pdbx_description
1 polymer ?
#
loop_
_entity_poly.entity_id
_entity_poly.type
_entity_poly.pdbx_seq_one_letter_code
_entity_poly.pdbx_strand_id
1 'polypeptide(L)'
;MSDNAAGRGTAPPSDRLSVRNTNFSLSGLFSAHSVDGWHASENQGERLRQKYQEQARKAIEEGDFRQAAYIYAHLLGDLWQAARLLEKGKFYHEAAILYQSHLNQPLEAARCYEQGGLLLEAIKIYKEQKKFEKTGDLLMQLSRRESALEYYQLAVEQYLGTRDYLAAARILHEKTADTTAATNILANGWQNDYNGRNCLIRYLEINNQQDKTGLAAKISSIYSEKTPQERYDQFLSIYSTSVNKWTNKPAMSPHK
;
A
#
# COMPACT_ATOMS: atom_id res chain seq x y z
N MET A 1 -6.47 10.78 -42.15
CA MET A 1 -6.07 10.54 -40.75
C MET A 1 -6.92 9.38 -40.27
N SER A 2 -6.31 8.20 -40.19
CA SER A 2 -7.01 6.93 -39.99
C SER A 2 -7.25 6.71 -38.51
N ASP A 3 -8.52 6.66 -38.11
CA ASP A 3 -8.93 6.16 -36.80
C ASP A 3 -8.67 4.65 -36.74
N ASN A 4 -7.74 4.29 -35.85
CA ASN A 4 -7.49 2.91 -35.44
C ASN A 4 -8.65 2.43 -34.55
N ALA A 5 -9.79 2.10 -35.15
CA ALA A 5 -10.79 1.25 -34.54
C ALA A 5 -10.19 -0.18 -34.48
N ALA A 6 -9.58 -0.53 -33.36
CA ALA A 6 -9.04 -1.87 -33.13
C ALA A 6 -10.14 -2.91 -33.36
N GLY A 7 -9.97 -3.70 -34.43
CA GLY A 7 -10.96 -4.62 -34.96
C GLY A 7 -11.37 -5.69 -33.96
N ARG A 8 -12.65 -5.66 -33.59
CA ARG A 8 -13.42 -6.82 -33.13
C ARG A 8 -14.27 -7.17 -34.35
N GLY A 9 -14.06 -8.33 -34.99
CA GLY A 9 -14.60 -8.65 -36.31
C GLY A 9 -16.12 -8.43 -36.47
N THR A 10 -16.66 -8.57 -37.67
CA THR A 10 -18.11 -8.49 -37.92
C THR A 10 -18.75 -9.87 -37.82
N ALA A 11 -19.88 -9.97 -37.11
CA ALA A 11 -20.62 -11.22 -36.99
C ALA A 11 -21.64 -11.29 -38.15
N PRO A 12 -21.98 -12.47 -38.67
CA PRO A 12 -23.11 -12.56 -39.58
C PRO A 12 -24.41 -12.20 -38.82
N PRO A 13 -25.29 -11.37 -39.42
CA PRO A 13 -26.54 -10.95 -38.77
C PRO A 13 -27.41 -12.17 -38.46
N SER A 14 -28.03 -12.19 -37.27
CA SER A 14 -28.88 -13.29 -36.80
C SER A 14 -30.13 -12.76 -36.12
N ASP A 15 -31.27 -13.40 -36.39
CA ASP A 15 -32.57 -13.07 -35.78
C ASP A 15 -32.74 -13.65 -34.37
N ARG A 16 -31.71 -14.31 -33.82
CA ARG A 16 -31.73 -14.90 -32.48
C ARG A 16 -30.96 -14.01 -31.49
N LEU A 17 -31.68 -13.47 -30.51
CA LEU A 17 -31.08 -12.84 -29.33
C LEU A 17 -30.36 -13.92 -28.50
N SER A 18 -29.03 -13.88 -28.49
CA SER A 18 -28.26 -14.75 -27.60
C SER A 18 -28.41 -14.30 -26.15
N VAL A 19 -28.78 -15.23 -25.26
CA VAL A 19 -28.74 -14.98 -23.81
C VAL A 19 -27.28 -15.01 -23.39
N ARG A 20 -26.74 -13.87 -22.96
CA ARG A 20 -25.38 -13.79 -22.44
C ARG A 20 -25.38 -13.93 -20.92
N ASN A 21 -24.44 -14.72 -20.41
CA ASN A 21 -24.19 -14.77 -18.97
C ASN A 21 -23.59 -13.42 -18.53
N THR A 22 -24.31 -12.72 -17.64
CA THR A 22 -23.90 -11.42 -17.11
C THR A 22 -23.04 -11.52 -15.85
N ASN A 23 -22.74 -12.73 -15.38
CA ASN A 23 -21.76 -12.92 -14.34
C ASN A 23 -20.37 -12.59 -14.87
N PHE A 24 -19.68 -11.68 -14.18
CA PHE A 24 -18.30 -11.32 -14.51
C PHE A 24 -17.41 -12.56 -14.54
N SER A 25 -16.69 -12.74 -15.66
CA SER A 25 -15.66 -13.77 -15.82
C SER A 25 -14.50 -13.23 -16.64
N LEU A 26 -13.28 -13.51 -16.19
CA LEU A 26 -12.05 -13.02 -16.83
C LEU A 26 -11.82 -13.63 -18.22
N SER A 27 -12.22 -14.89 -18.41
CA SER A 27 -12.12 -15.59 -19.69
C SER A 27 -13.00 -14.97 -20.78
N GLY A 28 -14.11 -14.31 -20.40
CA GLY A 28 -14.98 -13.60 -21.33
C GLY A 28 -14.47 -12.20 -21.70
N LEU A 29 -13.63 -11.56 -20.87
CA LEU A 29 -13.33 -10.12 -20.91
C LEU A 29 -12.62 -9.64 -22.19
N PHE A 30 -11.84 -10.52 -22.83
CA PHE A 30 -11.04 -10.21 -24.03
C PHE A 30 -11.19 -11.24 -25.14
N SER A 31 -12.18 -12.12 -25.03
CA SER A 31 -12.55 -12.98 -26.15
C SER A 31 -13.02 -12.10 -27.31
N ALA A 32 -12.28 -12.11 -28.42
CA ALA A 32 -12.56 -11.32 -29.62
C ALA A 32 -13.82 -11.84 -30.32
N HIS A 33 -14.98 -11.59 -29.74
CA HIS A 33 -16.25 -11.88 -30.38
C HIS A 33 -16.62 -10.72 -31.27
N SER A 34 -16.97 -11.07 -32.49
CA SER A 34 -17.39 -10.14 -33.49
C SER A 34 -18.68 -9.42 -33.08
N VAL A 35 -18.72 -8.11 -33.28
CA VAL A 35 -19.89 -7.26 -32.98
C VAL A 35 -20.40 -6.72 -34.30
N ASP A 36 -21.71 -6.80 -34.52
CA ASP A 36 -22.35 -6.12 -35.65
C ASP A 36 -22.09 -4.61 -35.54
N GLY A 37 -21.39 -4.06 -36.52
CA GLY A 37 -21.09 -2.63 -36.61
C GLY A 37 -22.34 -1.84 -36.98
N TRP A 38 -23.25 -1.64 -36.02
CA TRP A 38 -24.35 -0.70 -36.19
C TRP A 38 -23.81 0.73 -36.14
N HIS A 39 -23.93 1.47 -37.25
CA HIS A 39 -23.69 2.92 -37.28
C HIS A 39 -24.77 3.63 -36.47
N ALA A 40 -24.63 3.66 -35.15
CA ALA A 40 -25.49 4.43 -34.26
C ALA A 40 -25.06 5.90 -34.28
N SER A 41 -26.04 6.82 -34.37
CA SER A 41 -25.78 8.25 -34.18
C SER A 41 -25.26 8.53 -32.75
N GLU A 42 -24.45 9.57 -32.55
CA GLU A 42 -23.86 9.92 -31.24
C GLU A 42 -24.93 9.96 -30.12
N ASN A 43 -26.10 10.55 -30.41
CA ASN A 43 -27.25 10.64 -29.51
C ASN A 43 -27.82 9.27 -29.07
N GLN A 44 -27.74 8.25 -29.93
CA GLN A 44 -28.17 6.88 -29.60
C GLN A 44 -27.14 6.17 -28.71
N GLY A 45 -25.85 6.43 -28.93
CA GLY A 45 -24.76 5.91 -28.10
C GLY A 45 -24.84 6.42 -26.66
N GLU A 46 -25.11 7.71 -26.47
CA GLU A 46 -25.26 8.30 -25.12
C GLU A 46 -26.46 7.73 -24.36
N ARG A 47 -27.63 7.63 -25.01
CA ARG A 47 -28.83 7.02 -24.42
C ARG A 47 -28.60 5.56 -24.03
N LEU A 48 -27.82 4.82 -24.82
CA LEU A 48 -27.48 3.43 -24.51
C LEU A 48 -26.55 3.35 -23.29
N ARG A 49 -25.52 4.20 -23.21
CA ARG A 49 -24.65 4.28 -22.03
C ARG A 49 -25.43 4.63 -20.77
N GLN A 50 -26.38 5.57 -20.83
CA GLN A 50 -27.24 5.91 -19.70
C GLN A 50 -28.04 4.70 -19.20
N LYS A 51 -28.64 3.92 -20.11
CA LYS A 51 -29.35 2.69 -19.74
C LYS A 51 -28.44 1.66 -19.06
N TYR A 52 -27.21 1.48 -19.53
CA TYR A 52 -26.24 0.60 -18.89
C TYR A 52 -25.82 1.10 -17.50
N GLN A 53 -25.62 2.41 -17.34
CA GLN A 53 -25.34 2.99 -16.02
C GLN A 53 -26.50 2.79 -15.04
N GLU A 54 -27.74 2.98 -15.48
CA GLU A 54 -28.92 2.71 -14.65
C GLU A 54 -29.01 1.24 -14.23
N GLN A 55 -28.77 0.31 -15.16
CA GLN A 55 -28.74 -1.12 -14.86
C GLN A 55 -27.61 -1.49 -13.89
N ALA A 56 -26.41 -0.94 -14.09
CA ALA A 56 -25.30 -1.17 -13.17
C ALA A 56 -25.60 -0.62 -11.78
N ARG A 57 -26.26 0.54 -11.67
CA ARG A 57 -26.68 1.10 -10.38
C ARG A 57 -27.68 0.19 -9.66
N LYS A 58 -28.67 -0.34 -10.38
CA LYS A 58 -29.61 -1.32 -9.81
C LYS A 58 -28.91 -2.57 -9.29
N ALA A 59 -27.99 -3.15 -10.08
CA ALA A 59 -27.19 -4.30 -9.64
C ALA A 59 -26.37 -3.99 -8.37
N ILE A 60 -25.82 -2.77 -8.25
CA ILE A 60 -25.12 -2.33 -7.03
C ILE A 60 -26.06 -2.23 -5.83
N GLU A 61 -27.27 -1.69 -6.03
CA GLU A 61 -28.30 -1.56 -4.99
C GLU A 61 -28.78 -2.94 -4.51
N GLU A 62 -28.85 -3.92 -5.43
CA GLU A 62 -29.18 -5.32 -5.16
C GLU A 62 -28.01 -6.12 -4.54
N GLY A 63 -26.81 -5.53 -4.51
CA GLY A 63 -25.59 -6.18 -4.00
C GLY A 63 -24.92 -7.15 -4.99
N ASP A 64 -25.40 -7.22 -6.24
CA ASP A 64 -24.76 -7.99 -7.31
C ASP A 64 -23.60 -7.21 -7.93
N PHE A 65 -22.50 -7.19 -7.20
CA PHE A 65 -21.27 -6.52 -7.64
C PHE A 65 -20.62 -7.20 -8.86
N ARG A 66 -20.90 -8.49 -9.12
CA ARG A 66 -20.37 -9.18 -10.31
C ARG A 66 -21.09 -8.70 -11.56
N GLN A 67 -22.41 -8.64 -11.53
CA GLN A 67 -23.20 -8.11 -12.65
C GLN A 67 -22.86 -6.63 -12.91
N ALA A 68 -22.74 -5.83 -11.85
CA ALA A 68 -22.35 -4.43 -11.99
C ALA A 68 -20.95 -4.29 -12.62
N ALA A 69 -19.97 -5.06 -12.14
CA ALA A 69 -18.62 -5.07 -12.71
C ALA A 69 -18.60 -5.54 -14.17
N TYR A 70 -19.43 -6.53 -14.54
CA TYR A 70 -19.60 -6.96 -15.92
C TYR A 70 -20.09 -5.81 -16.80
N ILE A 71 -21.12 -5.08 -16.37
CA ILE A 71 -21.67 -3.94 -17.13
C ILE A 71 -20.59 -2.86 -17.32
N TYR A 72 -19.87 -2.49 -16.25
CA TYR A 72 -18.81 -1.50 -16.35
C TYR A 72 -17.67 -1.95 -17.27
N ALA A 73 -17.19 -3.19 -17.13
CA ALA A 73 -16.07 -3.68 -17.94
C ALA A 73 -16.44 -3.93 -19.41
N HIS A 74 -17.55 -4.62 -19.67
CA HIS A 74 -17.89 -5.09 -21.01
C HIS A 74 -18.74 -4.12 -21.82
N LEU A 75 -19.66 -3.40 -21.18
CA LEU A 75 -20.64 -2.56 -21.88
C LEU A 75 -20.23 -1.08 -21.88
N LEU A 76 -19.65 -0.61 -20.78
CA LEU A 76 -19.19 0.77 -20.64
C LEU A 76 -17.70 0.94 -20.94
N GLY A 77 -16.91 -0.14 -20.92
CA GLY A 77 -15.46 -0.10 -21.14
C GLY A 77 -14.66 0.51 -19.98
N ASP A 78 -15.27 0.67 -18.81
CA ASP A 78 -14.65 1.26 -17.61
C ASP A 78 -14.13 0.14 -16.69
N LEU A 79 -12.89 -0.28 -16.96
CA LEU A 79 -12.22 -1.32 -16.20
C LEU A 79 -11.87 -0.88 -14.77
N TRP A 80 -11.66 0.42 -14.54
CA TRP A 80 -11.36 0.96 -13.22
C TRP A 80 -12.55 0.82 -12.28
N GLN A 81 -13.74 1.21 -12.74
CA GLN A 81 -14.95 1.07 -11.94
C GLN A 81 -15.33 -0.40 -11.75
N ALA A 82 -15.14 -1.24 -12.77
CA ALA A 82 -15.34 -2.67 -12.63
C ALA A 82 -14.45 -3.29 -11.52
N ALA A 83 -13.15 -2.97 -11.51
CA ALA A 83 -12.24 -3.47 -10.48
C ALA A 83 -12.63 -2.99 -9.06
N ARG A 84 -13.00 -1.72 -8.91
CA ARG A 84 -13.49 -1.18 -7.63
C ARG A 84 -14.77 -1.83 -7.14
N LEU A 85 -15.70 -2.16 -8.04
CA LEU A 85 -16.93 -2.86 -7.68
C LEU A 85 -16.65 -4.29 -7.25
N LEU A 86 -15.72 -4.98 -7.91
CA LEU A 86 -15.26 -6.30 -7.47
C LEU A 86 -14.61 -6.25 -6.09
N GLU A 87 -13.76 -5.26 -5.80
CA GLU A 87 -13.23 -5.04 -4.44
C GLU A 87 -14.35 -4.84 -3.41
N LYS A 88 -15.34 -3.99 -3.73
CA LYS A 88 -16.49 -3.73 -2.84
C LYS A 88 -17.29 -5.00 -2.58
N GLY A 89 -17.43 -5.86 -3.58
CA GLY A 89 -18.04 -7.19 -3.49
C GLY A 89 -17.14 -8.27 -2.88
N LYS A 90 -15.92 -7.94 -2.43
CA LYS A 90 -14.91 -8.87 -1.89
C LYS A 90 -14.43 -9.93 -2.90
N PHE A 91 -14.60 -9.67 -4.20
CA PHE A 91 -14.07 -10.48 -5.30
C PHE A 91 -12.63 -10.05 -5.61
N TYR A 92 -11.77 -10.22 -4.61
CA TYR A 92 -10.41 -9.68 -4.62
C TYR A 92 -9.50 -10.29 -5.69
N HIS A 93 -9.66 -11.57 -5.98
CA HIS A 93 -8.85 -12.25 -7.00
C HIS A 93 -9.14 -11.70 -8.40
N GLU A 94 -10.41 -11.57 -8.76
CA GLU A 94 -10.83 -11.00 -10.04
C GLU A 94 -10.43 -9.52 -10.17
N ALA A 95 -10.57 -8.74 -9.09
CA ALA A 95 -10.11 -7.36 -9.05
C ALA A 95 -8.59 -7.26 -9.26
N ALA A 96 -7.81 -8.12 -8.60
CA ALA A 96 -6.35 -8.14 -8.71
C ALA A 96 -5.89 -8.40 -10.15
N ILE A 97 -6.53 -9.34 -10.85
CA ILE A 97 -6.21 -9.65 -12.25
C ILE A 97 -6.53 -8.45 -13.17
N LEU A 98 -7.66 -7.76 -12.93
CA LEU A 98 -7.96 -6.52 -13.67
C LEU A 98 -6.89 -5.45 -13.46
N TYR A 99 -6.49 -5.21 -12.21
CA TYR A 99 -5.45 -4.24 -11.91
C TYR A 99 -4.11 -4.59 -12.55
N GLN A 100 -3.71 -5.86 -12.47
CA GLN A 100 -2.40 -6.31 -12.94
C GLN A 100 -2.32 -6.34 -14.47
N SER A 101 -3.28 -6.99 -15.12
CA SER A 101 -3.18 -7.33 -16.54
C SER A 101 -3.73 -6.26 -17.48
N HIS A 102 -4.62 -5.40 -17.00
CA HIS A 102 -5.36 -4.47 -17.87
C HIS A 102 -5.23 -3.00 -17.48
N LEU A 103 -5.06 -2.71 -16.19
CA LEU A 103 -4.86 -1.34 -15.72
C LEU A 103 -3.38 -0.99 -15.51
N ASN A 104 -2.48 -1.98 -15.59
CA ASN A 104 -1.04 -1.86 -15.29
C ASN A 104 -0.79 -1.21 -13.92
N GLN A 105 -1.58 -1.60 -12.92
CA GLN A 105 -1.55 -1.12 -11.54
C GLN A 105 -1.09 -2.25 -10.60
N PRO A 106 0.22 -2.56 -10.54
CA PRO A 106 0.72 -3.72 -9.82
C PRO A 106 0.50 -3.60 -8.30
N LEU A 107 0.63 -2.42 -7.71
CA LEU A 107 0.48 -2.23 -6.26
C LEU A 107 -0.97 -2.42 -5.80
N GLU A 108 -1.93 -1.99 -6.62
CA GLU A 108 -3.36 -2.16 -6.43
C GLU A 108 -3.73 -3.64 -6.53
N ALA A 109 -3.14 -4.37 -7.49
CA ALA A 109 -3.28 -5.81 -7.60
C ALA A 109 -2.74 -6.53 -6.35
N ALA A 110 -1.53 -6.17 -5.90
CA ALA A 110 -0.93 -6.74 -4.70
C ALA A 110 -1.80 -6.51 -3.45
N ARG A 111 -2.38 -5.31 -3.31
CA ARG A 111 -3.32 -4.98 -2.23
C ARG A 111 -4.58 -5.83 -2.30
N CYS A 112 -5.13 -6.06 -3.49
CA CYS A 112 -6.29 -6.93 -3.66
C CYS A 112 -5.95 -8.38 -3.29
N TYR A 113 -4.81 -8.92 -3.76
CA TYR A 113 -4.36 -10.25 -3.36
C TYR A 113 -4.18 -10.37 -1.83
N GLU A 114 -3.60 -9.36 -1.18
CA GLU A 114 -3.48 -9.31 0.28
C GLU A 114 -4.85 -9.37 0.97
N GLN A 115 -5.80 -8.53 0.54
CA GLN A 115 -7.17 -8.52 1.09
C GLN A 115 -7.91 -9.85 0.85
N GLY A 116 -7.62 -10.53 -0.26
CA GLY A 116 -8.13 -11.86 -0.57
C GLY A 116 -7.42 -13.02 0.15
N GLY A 117 -6.41 -12.74 0.98
CA GLY A 117 -5.63 -13.77 1.67
C GLY A 117 -4.61 -14.50 0.78
N LEU A 118 -4.44 -14.08 -0.47
CA LEU A 118 -3.48 -14.60 -1.45
C LEU A 118 -2.12 -13.94 -1.24
N LEU A 119 -1.51 -14.20 -0.07
CA LEU A 119 -0.33 -13.48 0.39
C LEU A 119 0.91 -13.75 -0.46
N LEU A 120 1.04 -14.95 -1.06
CA LEU A 120 2.20 -15.29 -1.88
C LEU A 120 2.23 -14.48 -3.19
N GLU A 121 1.06 -14.29 -3.81
CA GLU A 121 0.85 -13.49 -4.99
C GLU A 121 1.14 -12.01 -4.69
N ALA A 122 0.63 -11.50 -3.56
CA ALA A 122 0.93 -10.15 -3.09
C ALA A 122 2.43 -9.95 -2.85
N ILE A 123 3.09 -10.90 -2.17
CA ILE A 123 4.54 -10.88 -1.91
C ILE A 123 5.33 -10.81 -3.22
N LYS A 124 4.98 -11.60 -4.23
CA LYS A 124 5.68 -11.58 -5.53
C LYS A 124 5.68 -10.16 -6.12
N ILE A 125 4.53 -9.52 -6.15
CA ILE A 125 4.41 -8.17 -6.72
C ILE A 125 5.13 -7.13 -5.84
N TYR A 126 4.97 -7.19 -4.51
CA TYR A 126 5.66 -6.26 -3.62
C TYR A 126 7.18 -6.37 -3.70
N LYS A 127 7.73 -7.57 -3.93
CA LYS A 127 9.16 -7.77 -4.21
C LYS A 127 9.59 -7.06 -5.50
N GLU A 128 8.87 -7.29 -6.60
CA GLU A 128 9.16 -6.68 -7.89
C GLU A 128 9.09 -5.14 -7.82
N GLN A 129 8.17 -4.61 -7.02
CA GLN A 129 7.98 -3.17 -6.78
C GLN A 129 8.88 -2.59 -5.68
N LYS A 130 9.85 -3.36 -5.17
CA LYS A 130 10.78 -2.96 -4.08
C LYS A 130 10.08 -2.41 -2.84
N LYS A 131 8.88 -2.93 -2.52
CA LYS A 131 8.17 -2.64 -1.27
C LYS A 131 8.67 -3.60 -0.19
N PHE A 132 9.92 -3.42 0.20
CA PHE A 132 10.64 -4.36 1.07
C PHE A 132 10.02 -4.50 2.47
N GLU A 133 9.68 -3.39 3.13
CA GLU A 133 9.03 -3.44 4.46
C GLU A 133 7.72 -4.23 4.41
N LYS A 134 6.86 -3.91 3.44
CA LYS A 134 5.59 -4.63 3.24
C LYS A 134 5.79 -6.11 2.94
N THR A 135 6.83 -6.44 2.16
CA THR A 135 7.20 -7.83 1.89
C THR A 135 7.61 -8.57 3.18
N GLY A 136 8.42 -7.92 4.03
CA GLY A 136 8.79 -8.45 5.34
C GLY A 136 7.57 -8.68 6.25
N ASP A 137 6.63 -7.72 6.28
CA ASP A 137 5.39 -7.84 7.06
C ASP A 137 4.56 -9.06 6.65
N LEU A 138 4.38 -9.28 5.34
CA LEU A 138 3.63 -10.42 4.83
C LEU A 138 4.36 -11.75 5.08
N LEU A 139 5.70 -11.76 5.00
CA LEU A 139 6.49 -12.95 5.33
C LEU A 139 6.42 -13.29 6.83
N MET A 140 6.36 -12.29 7.71
CA MET A 140 6.10 -12.50 9.14
C MET A 140 4.74 -13.13 9.38
N GLN A 141 3.70 -12.66 8.67
CA GLN A 141 2.36 -13.26 8.75
C GLN A 141 2.35 -14.73 8.31
N LEU A 142 3.19 -15.09 7.35
CA LEU A 142 3.40 -16.48 6.90
C LEU A 142 4.39 -17.27 7.77
N SER A 143 4.79 -16.75 8.94
CA SER A 143 5.78 -17.36 9.84
C SER A 143 7.16 -17.61 9.22
N ARG A 144 7.52 -16.89 8.14
CA ARG A 144 8.82 -16.97 7.46
C ARG A 144 9.77 -15.91 8.00
N ARG A 145 10.13 -16.05 9.28
CA ARG A 145 10.88 -15.03 10.03
C ARG A 145 12.23 -14.67 9.40
N GLU A 146 13.03 -15.66 9.02
CA GLU A 146 14.38 -15.42 8.45
C GLU A 146 14.30 -14.58 7.19
N SER A 147 13.47 -14.98 6.22
CA SER A 147 13.24 -14.20 5.01
C SER A 147 12.66 -12.81 5.31
N ALA A 148 11.79 -12.68 6.30
CA ALA A 148 11.26 -11.36 6.67
C ALA A 148 12.35 -10.41 7.17
N LEU A 149 13.30 -10.91 7.98
CA LEU A 149 14.42 -10.13 8.49
C LEU A 149 15.33 -9.65 7.35
N GLU A 150 15.59 -10.48 6.35
CA GLU A 150 16.33 -10.07 5.14
C GLU A 150 15.62 -8.90 4.42
N TYR A 151 14.30 -8.97 4.26
CA TYR A 151 13.54 -7.90 3.61
C TYR A 151 13.47 -6.63 4.47
N TYR A 152 13.42 -6.73 5.81
CA TYR A 152 13.53 -5.56 6.67
C TYR A 152 14.90 -4.89 6.55
N GLN A 153 15.97 -5.67 6.41
CA GLN A 153 17.31 -5.12 6.18
C GLN A 153 17.38 -4.35 4.86
N LEU A 154 16.83 -4.90 3.78
CA LEU A 154 16.71 -4.17 2.50
C LEU A 154 15.89 -2.88 2.61
N ALA A 155 14.83 -2.90 3.42
CA ALA A 155 14.03 -1.70 3.68
C ALA A 155 14.84 -0.63 4.43
N VAL A 156 15.60 -1.04 5.46
CA VAL A 156 16.51 -0.16 6.22
C VAL A 156 17.53 0.49 5.29
N GLU A 157 18.18 -0.30 4.43
CA GLU A 157 19.15 0.20 3.44
C GLU A 157 18.52 1.20 2.48
N GLN A 158 17.31 0.94 2.01
CA GLN A 158 16.57 1.86 1.14
C GLN A 158 16.28 3.21 1.84
N TYR A 159 15.82 3.19 3.08
CA TYR A 159 15.55 4.41 3.85
C TYR A 159 16.83 5.18 4.17
N LEU A 160 17.93 4.48 4.49
CA LEU A 160 19.23 5.12 4.68
C LEU A 160 19.74 5.77 3.41
N GLY A 161 19.52 5.15 2.24
CA GLY A 161 19.83 5.73 0.93
C GLY A 161 19.09 7.05 0.66
N THR A 162 17.87 7.19 1.17
CA THR A 162 17.10 8.45 1.12
C THR A 162 17.31 9.36 2.33
N ARG A 163 18.26 9.03 3.22
CA ARG A 163 18.58 9.75 4.47
C ARG A 163 17.39 9.84 5.44
N ASP A 164 16.48 8.88 5.39
CA ASP A 164 15.38 8.74 6.34
C ASP A 164 15.80 7.83 7.50
N TYR A 165 16.60 8.40 8.42
CA TYR A 165 17.11 7.70 9.60
C TYR A 165 15.99 7.32 10.58
N LEU A 166 14.87 8.05 10.58
CA LEU A 166 13.73 7.76 11.45
C LEU A 166 12.99 6.50 11.01
N ALA A 167 12.69 6.37 9.72
CA ALA A 167 12.04 5.19 9.18
C ALA A 167 12.94 3.95 9.32
N ALA A 168 14.24 4.09 9.03
CA ALA A 168 15.22 3.02 9.22
C ALA A 168 15.27 2.52 10.68
N ALA A 169 15.41 3.44 11.64
CA ALA A 169 15.46 3.09 13.05
C ALA A 169 14.13 2.49 13.56
N ARG A 170 12.98 2.96 13.05
CA ARG A 170 11.66 2.40 13.38
C ARG A 170 11.59 0.92 13.00
N ILE A 171 12.02 0.56 11.79
CA ILE A 171 12.00 -0.85 11.34
C ILE A 171 12.88 -1.72 12.23
N LEU A 172 14.10 -1.28 12.54
CA LEU A 172 14.99 -2.04 13.40
C LEU A 172 14.41 -2.21 14.82
N HIS A 173 13.87 -1.14 15.40
CA HIS A 173 13.33 -1.21 16.75
C HIS A 173 12.04 -2.04 16.83
N GLU A 174 11.09 -1.82 15.91
CA GLU A 174 9.73 -2.37 16.01
C GLU A 174 9.58 -3.73 15.29
N LYS A 175 10.32 -3.96 14.20
CA LYS A 175 10.15 -5.16 13.35
C LYS A 175 11.23 -6.20 13.55
N THR A 176 12.48 -5.79 13.80
CA THR A 176 13.60 -6.73 14.04
C THR A 176 13.96 -6.87 15.52
N ALA A 177 13.45 -5.96 16.37
CA ALA A 177 13.80 -5.83 17.79
C ALA A 177 15.28 -5.50 18.06
N ASP A 178 16.01 -5.02 17.05
CA ASP A 178 17.39 -4.56 17.19
C ASP A 178 17.44 -3.10 17.64
N THR A 179 17.26 -2.91 18.95
CA THR A 179 17.23 -1.57 19.55
C THR A 179 18.61 -0.90 19.55
N THR A 180 19.68 -1.68 19.60
CA THR A 180 21.05 -1.17 19.55
C THR A 180 21.35 -0.57 18.18
N ALA A 181 21.06 -1.30 17.11
CA ALA A 181 21.23 -0.78 15.75
C ALA A 181 20.32 0.42 15.48
N ALA A 182 19.06 0.39 15.93
CA ALA A 182 18.13 1.51 15.80
C ALA A 182 18.66 2.80 16.45
N THR A 183 19.15 2.71 17.69
CA THR A 183 19.67 3.86 18.42
C THR A 183 20.97 4.40 17.81
N ASN A 184 21.83 3.54 17.26
CA ASN A 184 23.02 3.97 16.51
C ASN A 184 22.65 4.74 15.24
N ILE A 185 21.65 4.29 14.47
CA ILE A 185 21.15 5.01 13.29
C ILE A 185 20.62 6.39 13.69
N LEU A 186 19.84 6.49 14.76
CA LEU A 186 19.30 7.77 15.25
C LEU A 186 20.42 8.72 15.68
N ALA A 187 21.45 8.22 16.37
CA ALA A 187 22.62 9.02 16.75
C ALA A 187 23.36 9.57 15.51
N ASN A 188 23.49 8.77 14.46
CA ASN A 188 24.07 9.22 13.19
C ASN A 188 23.18 10.26 12.48
N GLY A 189 21.86 10.10 12.53
CA GLY A 189 20.90 11.10 12.00
C GLY A 189 20.98 12.44 12.74
N TRP A 190 21.15 12.41 14.06
CA TRP A 190 21.48 13.59 14.86
C TRP A 190 22.82 14.22 14.46
N GLN A 191 23.89 13.42 14.40
CA GLN A 191 25.23 13.93 14.10
C GLN A 191 25.31 14.64 12.74
N ASN A 192 24.60 14.15 11.72
CA ASN A 192 24.68 14.65 10.34
C ASN A 192 23.52 15.59 9.94
N ASP A 193 22.68 15.99 10.91
CA ASP A 193 21.53 16.86 10.72
C ASP A 193 20.45 16.42 9.71
N TYR A 194 20.27 15.11 9.57
CA TYR A 194 19.15 14.56 8.80
C TYR A 194 17.95 14.38 9.70
N ASN A 195 17.12 15.42 9.80
CA ASN A 195 16.00 15.47 10.74
C ASN A 195 16.49 15.24 12.19
N GLY A 196 17.62 15.86 12.53
CA GLY A 196 18.39 15.53 13.74
C GLY A 196 17.58 15.68 15.02
N ARG A 197 16.79 16.76 15.15
CA ARG A 197 15.94 17.00 16.33
C ARG A 197 15.04 15.79 16.63
N ASN A 198 14.34 15.29 15.62
CA ASN A 198 13.44 14.15 15.79
C ASN A 198 14.22 12.85 16.02
N CYS A 199 15.39 12.69 15.41
CA CYS A 199 16.27 11.56 15.68
C CYS A 199 16.71 11.51 17.15
N LEU A 200 17.12 12.65 17.72
CA LEU A 200 17.51 12.74 19.12
C LEU A 200 16.33 12.49 20.06
N ILE A 201 15.15 13.07 19.78
CA ILE A 201 13.93 12.81 20.57
C ILE A 201 13.64 11.30 20.59
N ARG A 202 13.62 10.65 19.42
CA ARG A 202 13.33 9.22 19.33
C ARG A 202 14.40 8.37 20.01
N TYR A 203 15.68 8.75 19.91
CA TYR A 203 16.79 8.10 20.61
C TYR A 203 16.57 8.11 22.13
N LEU A 204 16.25 9.28 22.69
CA LEU A 204 16.01 9.45 24.12
C LEU A 204 14.79 8.66 24.58
N GLU A 205 13.70 8.68 23.81
CA GLU A 205 12.48 7.92 24.12
C GLU A 205 12.73 6.41 24.20
N ILE A 206 13.40 5.85 23.19
CA ILE A 206 13.72 4.40 23.15
C ILE A 206 14.61 4.00 24.33
N ASN A 207 15.68 4.77 24.59
CA ASN A 207 16.60 4.43 25.66
C ASN A 207 15.98 4.59 27.06
N ASN A 208 15.13 5.59 27.26
CA ASN A 208 14.41 5.77 28.52
C ASN A 208 13.42 4.62 28.80
N GLN A 209 12.79 4.07 27.76
CA GLN A 209 11.89 2.91 27.89
C GLN A 209 12.65 1.62 28.17
N GLN A 210 13.80 1.40 27.53
CA GLN A 210 14.56 0.17 27.65
C GLN A 210 15.37 0.11 28.96
N ASP A 211 16.05 1.19 29.32
CA ASP A 211 16.91 1.26 30.51
C ASP A 211 16.98 2.69 31.04
N LYS A 212 16.10 2.98 31.99
CA LYS A 212 16.05 4.27 32.67
C LYS A 212 17.31 4.57 33.47
N THR A 213 18.00 3.55 34.00
CA THR A 213 19.18 3.72 34.85
C THR A 213 20.44 4.01 34.04
N GLY A 214 20.61 3.36 32.88
CA GLY A 214 21.72 3.60 31.95
C GLY A 214 21.52 4.80 31.03
N LEU A 215 20.34 5.42 31.02
CA LEU A 215 20.04 6.57 30.16
C LEU A 215 21.03 7.73 30.34
N ALA A 216 21.42 8.04 31.59
CA ALA A 216 22.35 9.14 31.87
C ALA A 216 23.72 8.91 31.20
N ALA A 217 24.25 7.68 31.23
CA ALA A 217 25.50 7.33 30.57
C ALA A 217 25.41 7.48 29.04
N LYS A 218 24.29 7.03 28.46
CA LYS A 218 24.03 7.15 27.02
C LYS A 218 23.89 8.61 26.56
N ILE A 219 23.24 9.45 27.35
CA ILE A 219 23.13 10.90 27.11
C ILE A 219 24.52 11.53 27.12
N SER A 220 25.33 11.23 28.13
CA SER A 220 26.70 11.76 28.24
C SER A 220 27.53 11.39 27.02
N SER A 221 27.49 10.12 26.58
CA SER A 221 28.22 9.67 25.40
C SER A 221 27.76 10.38 24.11
N ILE A 222 26.45 10.52 23.86
CA ILE A 222 25.98 11.27 22.69
C ILE A 222 26.39 12.75 22.75
N TYR A 223 26.31 13.36 23.93
CA TYR A 223 26.67 14.77 24.10
C TYR A 223 28.16 14.99 23.79
N SER A 224 29.05 14.13 24.28
CA SER A 224 30.49 14.28 24.08
C SER A 224 31.00 13.81 22.71
N GLU A 225 30.44 12.73 22.15
CA GLU A 225 31.02 12.05 20.99
C GLU A 225 30.28 12.34 19.68
N LYS A 226 28.98 12.64 19.75
CA LYS A 226 28.08 12.66 18.58
C LYS A 226 27.38 14.00 18.35
N THR A 227 27.60 14.99 19.22
CA THR A 227 26.96 16.31 19.11
C THR A 227 27.97 17.36 18.65
N PRO A 228 27.78 17.95 17.45
CA PRO A 228 28.59 19.09 17.01
C PRO A 228 28.43 20.29 17.97
N GLN A 229 29.49 21.08 18.15
CA GLN A 229 29.50 22.22 19.08
C GLN A 229 28.35 23.20 18.85
N GLU A 230 28.01 23.46 17.58
CA GLU A 230 26.93 24.35 17.15
C GLU A 230 25.54 23.91 17.62
N ARG A 231 25.40 22.66 18.08
CA ARG A 231 24.11 22.05 18.44
C ARG A 231 23.97 21.75 19.93
N TYR A 232 24.91 22.18 20.77
CA TYR A 232 24.82 21.98 22.23
C TYR A 232 23.55 22.60 22.82
N ASP A 233 23.21 23.83 22.43
CA ASP A 233 21.99 24.49 22.92
C ASP A 233 20.72 23.74 22.48
N GLN A 234 20.69 23.26 21.23
CA GLN A 234 19.58 22.48 20.71
C GLN A 234 19.46 21.14 21.47
N PHE A 235 20.57 20.48 21.75
CA PHE A 235 20.60 19.25 22.54
C PHE A 235 20.01 19.47 23.93
N LEU A 236 20.47 20.48 24.66
CA LEU A 236 20.02 20.81 26.02
C LEU A 236 18.53 21.18 26.03
N SER A 237 18.05 21.92 25.02
CA SER A 237 16.63 22.23 24.84
C SER A 237 15.78 20.97 24.64
N ILE A 238 16.22 20.04 23.79
CA ILE A 238 15.50 18.78 23.53
C ILE A 238 15.50 17.90 24.79
N TYR A 239 16.65 17.79 25.46
CA TYR A 239 16.79 17.00 26.67
C TYR A 239 15.88 17.52 27.80
N SER A 240 15.95 18.82 28.11
CA SER A 240 15.10 19.44 29.14
C SER A 240 13.61 19.26 28.85
N THR A 241 13.19 19.44 27.59
CA THR A 241 11.80 19.20 27.17
C THR A 241 11.37 17.75 27.37
N SER A 242 12.25 16.80 27.01
CA SER A 242 11.98 15.36 27.14
C SER A 242 11.87 14.94 28.61
N VAL A 243 12.76 15.45 29.47
CA VAL A 243 12.71 15.22 30.92
C VAL A 243 11.43 15.78 31.52
N ASN A 244 11.06 17.03 31.19
CA ASN A 244 9.82 17.65 31.66
C ASN A 244 8.58 16.84 31.25
N LYS A 245 8.57 16.28 30.03
CA LYS A 245 7.49 15.40 29.55
C LYS A 245 7.40 14.11 30.37
N TRP A 246 8.52 13.54 30.78
CA TRP A 246 8.55 12.30 31.58
C TRP A 246 8.18 12.53 33.05
N THR A 247 8.51 13.69 33.62
CA THR A 247 8.18 14.05 35.00
C THR A 247 6.72 14.46 35.17
N ASN A 248 6.14 15.15 34.19
CA ASN A 248 4.76 15.65 34.25
C ASN A 248 3.69 14.65 33.77
N LYS A 249 4.06 13.39 33.48
CA LYS A 249 3.10 12.36 33.06
C LYS A 249 2.30 11.90 34.30
N PRO A 250 0.97 12.12 34.39
CA PRO A 250 0.21 11.67 35.55
C PRO A 250 0.27 10.14 35.63
N ALA A 251 0.48 9.62 36.83
CA ALA A 251 0.45 8.18 37.10
C ALA A 251 -0.90 7.62 36.60
N MET A 252 -0.87 6.75 35.59
CA MET A 252 -2.06 6.00 35.20
C MET A 252 -2.52 5.22 36.43
N SER A 253 -3.69 5.61 36.94
CA SER A 253 -4.40 4.90 38.00
C SER A 253 -4.60 3.44 37.59
N PRO A 254 -4.29 2.45 38.45
CA PRO A 254 -4.65 1.07 38.18
C PRO A 254 -6.18 0.99 38.19
N HIS A 255 -6.78 0.72 37.02
CA HIS A 255 -8.20 0.38 36.97
C HIS A 255 -8.40 -0.90 37.79
N LYS A 256 -9.22 -0.77 38.84
CA LYS A 256 -9.83 -1.86 39.59
C LYS A 256 -10.75 -2.68 38.70
#